data_AF-A0A9D0C789-F1
#
_entry.id   AF-A0A9D0C789-F1
#
_cell.length_a   1.000
_cell.length_b   1.000
_cell.length_c   1.000
_cell.angle_alpha   90.00
_cell.angle_beta   90.00
_cell.angle_gamma   90.00
#
_symmetry.space_group_name_H-M   'P 1'
#
loop_
_entity.id
_entity.type
_entity.pdbx_description
1 polymer ?
#
loop_
_entity_poly.entity_id
_entity_poly.type
_entity_poly.pdbx_seq_one_letter_code
_entity_poly.pdbx_strand_id
1 'polypeptide(L)'
;MRLLQGLALLLLCLTQLWGCAGRLPPATPLTTGEEPHARELLDRFLARSCPGALDADVTLGWQGYGSHRTVAATLQARQPGLLRLSVNDPLGRPLLLAVTDGSRFTLVDVTRRQATVGPVASPFWHQYVPAAIHGRDLFAWLTGLLPAGPVQVRSVLRSTENSDYWFVLDYG
;
A
#
# COMPACT_ATOMS: atom_id res chain seq x y z
N MET A 1 -34.50 23.16 26.34
CA MET A 1 -34.20 21.76 25.94
C MET A 1 -33.55 21.62 24.55
N ARG A 2 -33.98 22.35 23.51
CA ARG A 2 -33.40 22.22 22.14
C ARG A 2 -31.92 22.65 22.01
N LEU A 3 -31.47 23.65 22.78
CA LEU A 3 -30.07 24.11 22.80
C LEU A 3 -29.09 23.07 23.39
N LEU A 4 -29.52 22.35 24.44
CA LEU A 4 -28.72 21.28 25.07
C LEU A 4 -28.58 20.06 24.14
N GLN A 5 -29.61 19.73 23.37
CA GLN A 5 -29.56 18.67 22.35
C GLN A 5 -28.61 19.01 21.20
N GLY A 6 -28.61 20.26 20.73
CA GLY A 6 -27.68 20.71 19.68
C GLY A 6 -26.22 20.66 20.14
N LEU A 7 -25.95 21.08 21.39
CA LEU A 7 -24.61 21.03 21.97
C LEU A 7 -24.10 19.58 22.14
N ALA A 8 -24.97 18.68 22.60
CA ALA A 8 -24.62 17.26 22.76
C ALA A 8 -24.30 16.57 21.42
N LEU A 9 -25.05 16.88 20.36
CA LEU A 9 -24.78 16.35 19.02
C LEU A 9 -23.46 16.88 18.46
N LEU A 10 -23.16 18.17 18.68
CA LEU A 10 -21.91 18.79 18.25
C LEU A 10 -20.71 18.19 18.98
N LEU A 11 -20.80 17.99 20.30
CA LEU A 11 -19.78 17.32 21.10
C LEU A 11 -19.56 15.87 20.67
N LEU A 12 -20.62 15.14 20.32
CA LEU A 12 -20.52 13.77 19.79
C LEU A 12 -19.86 13.73 18.41
N CYS A 13 -20.12 14.70 17.53
CA CYS A 13 -19.42 14.82 16.26
C CYS A 13 -17.94 15.20 16.44
N LEU A 14 -17.60 16.02 17.45
CA LEU A 14 -16.23 16.41 17.74
C LEU A 14 -15.38 15.25 18.29
N THR A 15 -15.97 14.32 19.06
CA THR A 15 -15.25 13.12 19.54
C THR A 15 -15.02 12.08 18.45
N GLN A 16 -15.85 12.05 17.40
CA GLN A 16 -15.65 11.20 16.23
C GLN A 16 -14.48 11.68 15.34
N LEU A 17 -14.09 12.96 15.43
CA LEU A 17 -12.93 13.50 14.72
C LEU A 17 -11.59 13.14 15.38
N TRP A 18 -11.61 12.54 16.58
CA TRP A 18 -10.42 11.96 17.23
C TRP A 18 -10.17 10.52 16.75
N GLY A 19 -10.46 10.25 15.48
CA GLY A 19 -10.07 9.01 14.84
C GLY A 19 -8.56 8.84 14.94
N CYS A 20 -8.12 7.67 15.41
CA CYS A 20 -6.72 7.28 15.48
C CYS A 20 -6.10 7.27 14.08
N ALA A 21 -5.61 8.43 13.62
CA ALA A 21 -4.51 8.43 12.69
C ALA A 21 -3.35 7.75 13.41
N GLY A 22 -2.97 6.55 12.96
CA GLY A 22 -1.85 5.81 13.52
C GLY A 22 -0.65 6.75 13.60
N ARG A 23 -0.16 7.02 14.82
CA ARG A 23 1.04 7.81 15.00
C ARG A 23 2.18 7.00 14.39
N LEU A 24 3.04 7.63 13.59
CA LEU A 24 4.32 7.03 13.27
C LEU A 24 5.00 6.66 14.60
N PRO A 25 5.63 5.47 14.69
CA PRO A 25 6.36 5.07 15.89
C PRO A 25 7.35 6.18 16.28
N PRO A 26 7.55 6.44 17.58
CA PRO A 26 8.51 7.44 18.00
C PRO A 26 9.90 7.04 17.52
N ALA A 27 10.63 8.00 16.98
CA ALA A 27 11.97 7.78 16.46
C ALA A 27 12.91 8.86 16.98
N THR A 28 14.14 8.47 17.32
CA THR A 28 15.17 9.35 17.86
C THR A 28 16.33 9.51 16.88
N PRO A 29 17.11 10.60 16.99
CA PRO A 29 18.37 10.73 16.26
C PRO A 29 19.32 9.56 16.58
N LEU A 30 20.10 9.15 15.59
CA LEU A 30 21.15 8.14 15.77
C LEU A 30 22.24 8.63 16.72
N THR A 31 22.87 7.70 17.43
CA THR A 31 24.15 7.96 18.09
C THR A 31 25.30 7.87 17.08
N THR A 32 26.43 8.51 17.38
CA THR A 32 27.59 8.68 16.47
C THR A 32 28.21 7.37 15.96
N GLY A 33 27.89 6.21 16.56
CA GLY A 33 28.39 4.90 16.15
C GLY A 33 27.40 4.03 15.36
N GLU A 34 26.13 4.41 15.25
CA GLU A 34 25.07 3.56 14.67
C GLU A 34 24.88 3.76 13.17
N GLU A 35 25.22 4.94 12.65
CA GLU A 35 25.03 5.28 11.25
C GLU A 35 25.72 4.30 10.27
N PRO A 36 26.99 3.88 10.49
CA PRO A 36 27.65 2.91 9.60
C PRO A 36 26.89 1.58 9.56
N HIS A 37 26.40 1.11 10.70
CA HIS A 37 25.67 -0.15 10.79
C HIS A 37 24.30 -0.06 10.12
N ALA A 38 23.58 1.05 10.30
CA ALA A 38 22.32 1.29 9.61
C ALA A 38 22.51 1.34 8.09
N ARG A 39 23.57 2.01 7.60
CA ARG A 39 23.91 2.04 6.17
C ARG A 39 24.23 0.64 5.63
N GLU A 40 25.00 -0.15 6.36
CA GLU A 40 25.29 -1.54 5.97
C GLU A 40 24.01 -2.40 5.87
N LEU A 41 23.04 -2.21 6.76
CA LEU A 41 21.74 -2.88 6.68
C LEU A 41 20.97 -2.49 5.42
N LEU A 42 20.95 -1.19 5.08
CA LEU A 42 20.32 -0.71 3.86
C LEU A 42 21.03 -1.22 2.61
N ASP A 43 22.36 -1.18 2.56
CA ASP A 43 23.15 -1.67 1.42
C ASP A 43 22.92 -3.16 1.20
N ARG A 44 22.86 -3.96 2.28
CA ARG A 44 22.49 -5.38 2.19
C ARG A 44 21.07 -5.59 1.69
N PHE A 45 20.13 -4.73 2.08
CA PHE A 45 18.76 -4.79 1.56
C PHE A 45 18.72 -4.46 0.07
N LEU A 46 19.41 -3.40 -0.37
CA LEU A 46 19.50 -2.96 -1.76
C LEU A 46 20.25 -3.96 -2.67
N ALA A 47 21.25 -4.65 -2.14
CA ALA A 47 22.04 -5.63 -2.87
C ALA A 47 21.34 -6.98 -3.07
N ARG A 48 20.18 -7.21 -2.44
CA ARG A 48 19.43 -8.47 -2.61
C ARG A 48 18.90 -8.58 -4.03
N SER A 49 19.23 -9.69 -4.69
CA SER A 49 18.59 -10.07 -5.94
C SER A 49 17.18 -10.56 -5.67
N CYS A 50 16.17 -9.82 -6.12
CA CYS A 50 14.78 -10.19 -5.98
C CYS A 50 14.21 -10.70 -7.32
N PRO A 51 13.29 -11.68 -7.30
CA PRO A 51 12.63 -12.13 -8.52
C PRO A 51 11.94 -10.96 -9.23
N GLY A 52 12.13 -10.84 -10.54
CA GLY A 52 11.46 -9.81 -11.35
C GLY A 52 9.98 -10.13 -11.66
N ALA A 53 9.49 -11.28 -11.19
CA ALA A 53 8.12 -11.74 -11.36
C ALA A 53 7.67 -12.54 -10.13
N LEU A 54 6.36 -12.51 -9.87
CA LEU A 54 5.69 -13.22 -8.79
C LEU A 54 4.41 -13.85 -9.34
N ASP A 55 4.12 -15.08 -8.90
CA ASP A 55 2.82 -15.72 -9.01
C ASP A 55 2.44 -16.23 -7.62
N ALA A 56 1.29 -15.83 -7.11
CA ALA A 56 0.87 -16.11 -5.74
C ALA A 56 -0.65 -16.22 -5.59
N ASP A 57 -1.07 -17.17 -4.77
CA ASP A 57 -2.41 -17.15 -4.17
C ASP A 57 -2.43 -16.15 -3.01
N VAL A 58 -3.38 -15.21 -3.03
CA VAL A 58 -3.49 -14.14 -2.03
C VAL A 58 -4.89 -14.11 -1.42
N THR A 59 -4.98 -13.73 -0.16
CA THR A 59 -6.26 -13.43 0.49
C THR A 59 -6.35 -11.94 0.74
N LEU A 60 -7.33 -11.29 0.13
CA LEU A 60 -7.57 -9.86 0.34
C LEU A 60 -8.59 -9.72 1.46
N GLY A 61 -8.21 -9.03 2.53
CA GLY A 61 -9.07 -8.73 3.67
C GLY A 61 -9.29 -7.24 3.82
N TRP A 62 -10.52 -6.82 4.08
CA TRP A 62 -10.82 -5.46 4.50
C TRP A 62 -11.74 -5.46 5.70
N GLN A 63 -11.52 -4.49 6.58
CA GLN A 63 -12.30 -4.27 7.78
C GLN A 63 -12.92 -2.87 7.70
N GLY A 64 -14.24 -2.79 7.77
CA GLY A 64 -14.98 -1.54 7.72
C GLY A 64 -16.35 -1.67 8.36
N TYR A 65 -16.72 -0.67 9.19
CA TYR A 65 -18.04 -0.54 9.81
C TYR A 65 -18.57 -1.83 10.46
N GLY A 66 -17.73 -2.52 11.25
CA GLY A 66 -18.12 -3.74 11.98
C GLY A 66 -18.20 -5.01 11.11
N SER A 67 -17.84 -4.93 9.83
CA SER A 67 -17.73 -6.09 8.94
C SER A 67 -16.26 -6.37 8.59
N HIS A 68 -15.90 -7.64 8.65
CA HIS A 68 -14.67 -8.16 8.08
C HIS A 68 -15.04 -9.01 6.88
N ARG A 69 -14.46 -8.70 5.73
CA ARG A 69 -14.67 -9.48 4.50
C ARG A 69 -13.32 -9.89 3.97
N THR A 70 -13.25 -11.16 3.59
CA THR A 70 -12.10 -11.73 2.91
C THR A 70 -12.52 -12.32 1.58
N VAL A 71 -11.66 -12.20 0.58
CA VAL A 71 -11.83 -12.85 -0.72
C VAL A 71 -10.53 -13.51 -1.14
N ALA A 72 -10.65 -14.69 -1.73
CA ALA A 72 -9.51 -15.38 -2.34
C ALA A 72 -9.21 -14.72 -3.69
N ALA A 73 -7.93 -14.61 -4.02
CA ALA A 73 -7.49 -14.10 -5.30
C ALA A 73 -6.18 -14.77 -5.75
N THR A 74 -5.90 -14.68 -7.03
CA THR A 74 -4.60 -15.02 -7.62
C THR A 74 -3.95 -13.73 -8.12
N LEU A 75 -2.67 -13.55 -7.80
CA LEU A 75 -1.88 -12.39 -8.16
C LEU A 75 -0.68 -12.83 -8.99
N GLN A 76 -0.58 -12.30 -10.20
CA GLN A 76 0.60 -12.36 -11.03
C GLN A 76 1.14 -10.95 -11.20
N ALA A 77 2.42 -10.75 -10.93
CA ALA A 77 3.07 -9.46 -11.07
C ALA A 77 4.43 -9.60 -11.73
N ARG A 78 4.83 -8.62 -12.53
CA ARG A 78 6.16 -8.55 -13.15
C ARG A 78 6.62 -7.11 -13.22
N GLN A 79 7.92 -6.90 -12.99
CA GLN A 79 8.54 -5.58 -13.12
C GLN A 79 8.32 -4.96 -14.52
N PRO A 80 8.20 -3.63 -14.62
CA PRO A 80 8.14 -2.68 -13.50
C PRO A 80 6.73 -2.58 -12.88
N GLY A 81 5.66 -2.76 -13.65
CA GLY A 81 4.29 -2.51 -13.19
C GLY A 81 3.23 -3.39 -13.85
N LEU A 82 3.63 -4.53 -14.42
CA LEU A 82 2.68 -5.48 -15.00
C LEU A 82 2.02 -6.25 -13.87
N LEU A 83 0.70 -6.21 -13.81
CA LEU A 83 -0.06 -6.88 -12.78
C LEU A 83 -1.33 -7.49 -13.36
N ARG A 84 -1.67 -8.68 -12.86
CA ARG A 84 -2.94 -9.35 -13.05
C ARG A 84 -3.41 -9.85 -11.70
N LEU A 85 -4.59 -9.40 -11.28
CA LEU A 85 -5.29 -9.87 -10.10
C LEU A 85 -6.61 -10.50 -10.55
N SER A 86 -6.87 -11.73 -10.13
CA SER A 86 -8.16 -12.39 -10.30
C SER A 86 -8.76 -12.68 -8.94
N VAL A 87 -9.82 -11.96 -8.59
CA VAL A 87 -10.63 -12.26 -7.39
C VAL A 87 -11.56 -13.41 -7.73
N ASN A 88 -11.49 -14.47 -6.94
CA ASN A 88 -12.12 -15.74 -7.24
C ASN A 88 -13.19 -16.09 -6.21
N ASP A 89 -14.23 -16.78 -6.65
CA ASP A 89 -15.16 -17.44 -5.74
C ASP A 89 -14.54 -18.73 -5.14
N PRO A 90 -15.21 -19.40 -4.18
CA PRO A 90 -14.70 -20.64 -3.58
C PRO A 90 -14.50 -21.80 -4.56
N LEU A 91 -15.06 -21.73 -5.77
CA LEU A 91 -14.87 -22.72 -6.84
C LEU A 91 -13.73 -22.32 -7.80
N GLY A 92 -13.00 -21.23 -7.50
CA GLY A 92 -11.90 -20.74 -8.33
C GLY A 92 -12.36 -19.95 -9.57
N ARG A 93 -13.65 -19.60 -9.68
CA ARG A 93 -14.17 -18.84 -10.83
C ARG A 93 -13.91 -17.35 -10.63
N PRO A 94 -13.45 -16.63 -11.67
CA PRO A 94 -13.20 -15.20 -11.56
C PRO A 94 -14.51 -14.43 -11.40
N LEU A 95 -14.59 -13.63 -10.32
CA LEU A 95 -15.65 -12.64 -10.09
C LEU A 95 -15.23 -11.27 -10.64
N LEU A 96 -13.94 -10.96 -10.49
CA LEU A 96 -13.35 -9.70 -10.93
C LEU A 96 -11.91 -9.95 -11.41
N LEU A 97 -11.56 -9.34 -12.53
CA LEU A 97 -10.21 -9.35 -13.09
C LEU A 97 -9.69 -7.92 -13.20
N ALA A 98 -8.55 -7.64 -12.60
CA ALA A 98 -7.83 -6.37 -12.76
C ALA A 98 -6.48 -6.64 -13.42
N VAL A 99 -6.19 -5.92 -14.51
CA VAL A 99 -4.92 -6.02 -15.23
C VAL A 99 -4.37 -4.62 -15.46
N THR A 100 -3.06 -4.44 -15.32
CA THR A 100 -2.38 -3.19 -15.69
C THR A 100 -1.01 -3.46 -16.28
N ASP A 101 -0.58 -2.57 -17.18
CA ASP A 101 0.78 -2.50 -17.72
C ASP A 101 1.64 -1.40 -17.07
N GLY A 102 1.13 -0.77 -16.01
CA GLY A 102 1.76 0.36 -15.33
C GLY A 102 1.39 1.73 -15.91
N SER A 103 0.70 1.79 -17.06
CA SER A 103 0.22 3.03 -17.69
C SER A 103 -1.30 3.06 -17.86
N ARG A 104 -1.88 1.90 -18.18
CA ARG A 104 -3.31 1.67 -18.34
C ARG A 104 -3.74 0.50 -17.49
N PHE A 105 -5.02 0.48 -17.16
CA PHE A 105 -5.65 -0.65 -16.50
C PHE A 105 -6.88 -1.12 -17.27
N THR A 106 -7.23 -2.38 -17.07
CA THR A 106 -8.51 -2.99 -17.44
C THR A 106 -9.07 -3.68 -16.22
N LEU A 107 -10.29 -3.31 -15.84
CA LEU A 107 -11.06 -3.94 -14.77
C LEU A 107 -12.28 -4.60 -15.39
N VAL A 108 -12.42 -5.92 -15.24
CA VAL A 108 -13.58 -6.69 -15.71
C VAL A 108 -14.35 -7.18 -14.50
N ASP A 109 -15.60 -6.73 -14.37
CA ASP A 109 -16.56 -7.29 -13.43
C ASP A 109 -17.36 -8.36 -14.19
N VAL A 110 -17.04 -9.63 -13.90
CA VAL A 110 -17.66 -10.79 -14.55
C VAL A 110 -19.13 -10.90 -14.15
N THR A 111 -19.46 -10.54 -12.90
CA THR A 111 -20.82 -10.62 -12.36
C THR A 111 -21.76 -9.62 -13.04
N ARG A 112 -21.25 -8.43 -13.38
CA ARG A 112 -22.01 -7.36 -14.04
C ARG A 112 -21.87 -7.35 -15.56
N ARG A 113 -20.98 -8.17 -16.13
CA ARG A 113 -20.65 -8.18 -17.57
C ARG A 113 -20.18 -6.80 -18.04
N GLN A 114 -19.35 -6.14 -17.22
CA GLN A 114 -18.83 -4.80 -17.50
C GLN A 114 -17.31 -4.82 -17.50
N ALA A 115 -16.73 -4.01 -18.40
CA ALA A 115 -15.30 -3.78 -18.45
C ALA A 115 -15.04 -2.27 -18.43
N THR A 116 -14.15 -1.84 -17.55
CA THR A 116 -13.68 -0.47 -17.44
C THR A 116 -12.22 -0.43 -17.83
N VAL A 117 -11.87 0.41 -18.81
CA VAL A 117 -10.50 0.59 -19.29
C VAL A 117 -10.14 2.06 -19.13
N GLY A 118 -8.94 2.34 -18.62
CA GLY A 118 -8.51 3.71 -18.44
C GLY A 118 -7.03 3.85 -18.12
N PRO A 119 -6.52 5.08 -17.99
CA PRO A 119 -5.17 5.31 -17.49
C PRO A 119 -5.10 5.05 -15.97
N VAL A 120 -3.94 4.58 -15.48
CA VAL A 120 -3.71 4.41 -14.03
C VAL A 120 -3.70 5.75 -13.29
N ALA A 121 -3.50 6.87 -13.98
CA ALA A 121 -3.63 8.21 -13.41
C ALA A 121 -5.09 8.67 -13.25
N SER A 122 -6.08 7.85 -13.61
CA SER A 122 -7.49 8.25 -13.54
C SER A 122 -8.00 8.30 -12.09
N PRO A 123 -8.97 9.17 -11.78
CA PRO A 123 -9.66 9.16 -10.49
C PRO A 123 -10.32 7.81 -10.16
N PHE A 124 -10.75 7.06 -11.18
CA PHE A 124 -11.31 5.73 -10.99
C PHE A 124 -10.29 4.74 -10.40
N TRP A 125 -9.08 4.71 -10.96
CA TRP A 125 -8.00 3.87 -10.42
C TRP A 125 -7.67 4.23 -8.97
N HIS A 126 -7.64 5.54 -8.66
CA HIS A 126 -7.32 6.03 -7.33
C HIS A 126 -8.36 5.75 -6.24
N GLN A 127 -9.52 5.21 -6.60
CA GLN A 127 -10.47 4.64 -5.64
C GLN A 127 -9.94 3.34 -5.01
N TYR A 128 -9.02 2.65 -5.68
CA TYR A 128 -8.48 1.35 -5.28
C TYR A 128 -7.00 1.40 -4.93
N VAL A 129 -6.24 2.25 -5.62
CA VAL A 129 -4.79 2.38 -5.42
C VAL A 129 -4.45 3.82 -5.03
N PRO A 130 -3.84 4.05 -3.85
CA PRO A 130 -3.45 5.38 -3.39
C PRO A 130 -2.71 6.19 -4.47
N ALA A 131 -3.03 7.49 -4.57
CA ALA A 131 -2.42 8.38 -5.56
C ALA A 131 -0.89 8.52 -5.43
N ALA A 132 -0.34 8.23 -4.25
CA ALA A 132 1.10 8.19 -4.01
C ALA A 132 1.82 7.01 -4.69
N ILE A 133 1.08 5.99 -5.18
CA ILE A 133 1.64 4.80 -5.82
C ILE A 133 1.50 4.93 -7.33
N HIS A 134 2.62 5.12 -8.02
CA HIS A 134 2.62 5.15 -9.49
C HIS A 134 2.50 3.73 -10.06
N GLY A 135 1.92 3.60 -11.25
CA GLY A 135 1.74 2.29 -11.91
C GLY A 135 3.04 1.52 -12.11
N ARG A 136 4.14 2.21 -12.43
CA ARG A 136 5.49 1.60 -12.57
C ARG A 136 6.09 1.11 -11.24
N ASP A 137 5.56 1.56 -10.10
CA ASP A 137 6.05 1.24 -8.77
C ASP A 137 5.22 0.13 -8.11
N LEU A 138 4.12 -0.32 -8.76
CA LEU A 138 3.20 -1.32 -8.23
C LEU A 138 3.90 -2.62 -7.84
N PHE A 139 4.81 -3.12 -8.69
CA PHE A 139 5.53 -4.36 -8.39
C PHE A 139 6.38 -4.19 -7.13
N ALA A 140 7.14 -3.09 -7.05
CA ALA A 140 8.00 -2.81 -5.91
C ALA A 140 7.18 -2.68 -4.63
N TRP A 141 6.07 -1.93 -4.68
CA TRP A 141 5.17 -1.75 -3.54
C TRP A 141 4.58 -3.08 -3.04
N LEU A 142 4.12 -3.96 -3.95
CA LEU A 142 3.54 -5.25 -3.59
C LEU A 142 4.56 -6.26 -3.04
N THR A 143 5.82 -6.13 -3.45
CA THR A 143 6.88 -7.07 -3.07
C THR A 143 7.74 -6.57 -1.91
N GLY A 144 7.42 -5.39 -1.35
CA GLY A 144 8.21 -4.76 -0.29
C GLY A 144 9.59 -4.29 -0.76
N LEU A 145 9.75 -4.04 -2.06
CA LEU A 145 10.96 -3.50 -2.65
C LEU A 145 10.83 -1.99 -2.83
N LEU A 146 11.97 -1.32 -3.01
CA LEU A 146 11.99 0.08 -3.37
C LEU A 146 11.74 0.26 -4.88
N PRO A 147 11.05 1.34 -5.28
CA PRO A 147 10.96 1.75 -6.68
C PRO A 147 12.33 1.77 -7.37
N ALA A 148 12.35 1.45 -8.66
CA ALA A 148 13.56 1.51 -9.45
C ALA A 148 14.02 2.97 -9.63
N GLY A 149 15.29 3.23 -9.36
CA GLY A 149 15.87 4.56 -9.50
C GLY A 149 17.00 4.81 -8.50
N PRO A 150 17.69 5.94 -8.61
CA PRO A 150 18.65 6.36 -7.59
C PRO A 150 17.91 6.64 -6.28
N VAL A 151 18.36 5.99 -5.21
CA VAL A 151 17.84 6.21 -3.85
C VAL A 151 18.84 7.09 -3.11
N GLN A 152 18.36 8.22 -2.57
CA GLN A 152 19.15 9.07 -1.68
C GLN A 152 18.61 8.99 -0.27
N VAL A 153 19.50 8.69 0.69
CA VAL A 153 19.14 8.68 2.11
C VAL A 153 19.17 10.12 2.63
N ARG A 154 17.99 10.66 2.91
CA ARG A 154 17.83 12.01 3.46
C ARG A 154 18.12 12.05 4.96
N SER A 155 17.59 11.08 5.69
CA SER A 155 17.85 10.91 7.12
C SER A 155 17.64 9.47 7.54
N VAL A 156 18.27 9.11 8.66
CA VAL A 156 18.10 7.82 9.32
C VAL A 156 17.78 8.10 10.79
N LEU A 157 16.79 7.40 11.32
CA LEU A 157 16.33 7.55 12.70
C LEU A 157 16.33 6.19 13.37
N ARG A 158 16.57 6.16 14.68
CA ARG A 158 16.43 4.95 15.49
C ARG A 158 14.99 4.81 15.96
N SER A 159 14.41 3.62 15.85
CA SER A 159 13.12 3.33 16.46
C SER A 159 13.23 3.30 17.99
N THR A 160 12.26 3.87 18.71
CA THR A 160 12.23 3.78 20.18
C THR A 160 11.57 2.49 20.68
N GLU A 161 10.85 1.78 19.83
CA GLU A 161 10.09 0.57 20.20
C GLU A 161 10.90 -0.71 20.02
N ASN A 162 11.82 -0.72 19.05
CA ASN A 162 12.62 -1.88 18.70
C ASN A 162 14.04 -1.46 18.27
N SER A 163 14.89 -2.44 17.96
CA SER A 163 16.28 -2.19 17.54
C SER A 163 16.41 -1.90 16.04
N ASP A 164 15.34 -1.42 15.40
CA ASP A 164 15.30 -1.13 13.97
C ASP A 164 15.61 0.34 13.66
N TYR A 165 15.89 0.59 12.38
CA TYR A 165 16.16 1.92 11.84
C TYR A 165 15.08 2.33 10.85
N TRP A 166 14.70 3.60 10.90
CA TRP A 166 13.81 4.24 9.93
C TRP A 166 14.62 5.04 8.94
N PHE A 167 14.47 4.74 7.66
CA PHE A 167 15.10 5.48 6.57
C PHE A 167 14.10 6.42 5.92
N VAL A 168 14.46 7.69 5.82
CA VAL A 168 13.76 8.67 4.99
C VAL A 168 14.52 8.75 3.67
N LEU A 169 13.86 8.31 2.60
CA LEU A 169 14.44 8.19 1.28
C LEU A 169 13.83 9.23 0.34
N ASP A 170 14.67 9.87 -0.45
CA ASP A 170 14.27 10.67 -1.59
C ASP A 170 14.52 9.88 -2.88
N TYR A 171 13.56 9.97 -3.82
CA TYR A 171 13.65 9.34 -5.14
C TYR A 171 13.91 10.44 -6.18
N GLY A 172 14.92 10.21 -7.03
CA GLY A 172 15.24 11.10 -8.17
C GLY A 172 14.34 10.92 -9.37
#